data_AF-A0A847B090-F1
#
_entry.id   AF-A0A847B090-F1
#
_cell.length_a   1.000
_cell.length_b   1.000
_cell.length_c   1.000
_cell.angle_alpha   90.00
_cell.angle_beta   90.00
_cell.angle_gamma   90.00
#
_symmetry.space_group_name_H-M   'P 1'
#
loop_
_entity.id
_entity.type
_entity.pdbx_description
1 polymer ?
#
loop_
_entity_poly.entity_id
_entity_poly.type
_entity_poly.pdbx_seq_one_letter_code
_entity_poly.pdbx_strand_id
1 'polypeptide(L)' 'MNDYLVRPASGIGGEITPPADKSISHRAAIFSSLAEGESRISNYLFAEDCVNTLRVLKSLGVKIEEE' A
#
# COMPACT_ATOMS: atom_id res chain seq x y z
N MET A 1 -3.45 -9.41 18.82
CA MET A 1 -1.98 -9.52 18.78
C MET A 1 -1.68 -11.00 18.68
N ASN A 2 -0.98 -11.44 17.63
CA ASN A 2 -0.63 -12.85 17.49
C ASN A 2 0.71 -13.08 18.18
N ASP A 3 0.80 -14.15 18.96
CA ASP A 3 2.06 -14.57 19.55
C ASP A 3 2.86 -15.38 18.54
N TYR A 4 4.11 -14.99 18.33
CA TYR A 4 5.04 -15.71 17.46
C TYR A 4 6.17 -16.30 18.30
N LEU A 5 6.32 -17.63 18.26
CA LEU A 5 7.48 -18.32 18.83
C LEU A 5 8.54 -18.48 17.74
N VAL A 6 9.63 -17.74 17.85
CA VAL A 6 10.77 -17.84 16.92
C VAL A 6 11.93 -18.59 17.60
N ARG A 7 12.56 -19.51 16.88
CA ARG A 7 13.76 -20.26 17.35
C ARG A 7 15.00 -19.78 16.60
N PRO A 8 16.21 -19.87 17.21
CA PRO A 8 17.45 -19.50 16.53
C PRO A 8 17.65 -20.30 15.24
N ALA A 9 18.02 -19.62 14.16
CA ALA A 9 18.43 -20.24 12.90
C ALA A 9 19.95 -20.18 12.77
N SER A 10 20.56 -21.25 12.23
CA SER A 10 22.01 -21.31 11.97
C SER A 10 22.45 -20.44 10.79
N GLY A 11 21.50 -19.97 9.97
CA GLY A 11 21.70 -19.06 8.84
C GLY A 11 20.39 -18.85 8.09
N ILE A 12 20.26 -17.73 7.39
CA ILE A 12 19.14 -17.43 6.49
C ILE A 12 19.72 -17.16 5.11
N GLY A 13 19.13 -17.77 4.09
CA GLY A 13 19.49 -17.55 2.69
C GLY A 13 18.26 -17.71 1.79
N GLY A 14 18.22 -16.95 0.71
CA GLY A 14 17.11 -16.92 -0.24
C GLY A 14 16.94 -15.52 -0.84
N GLU A 15 16.04 -15.43 -1.81
CA GLU A 15 15.64 -14.19 -2.43
C GLU A 15 14.15 -13.97 -2.16
N ILE A 16 13.78 -12.72 -1.91
CA ILE A 16 12.38 -12.31 -1.77
C ILE A 16 12.15 -11.06 -2.61
N THR A 17 10.94 -10.93 -3.12
CA THR A 17 10.44 -9.66 -3.63
C THR A 17 9.62 -9.01 -2.53
N PRO A 18 10.03 -7.85 -2.00
CA PRO A 18 9.24 -7.17 -0.99
C PRO A 18 7.90 -6.69 -1.60
N PRO A 19 6.85 -6.53 -0.77
CA PRO A 19 5.64 -5.87 -1.23
C PRO A 19 5.93 -4.40 -1.57
N ALA A 20 4.96 -3.73 -2.17
CA ALA A 20 5.05 -2.30 -2.45
C ALA A 20 5.31 -1.47 -1.19
N ASP A 21 5.96 -0.32 -1.35
CA ASP A 21 6.29 0.57 -0.23
C ASP A 21 5.05 1.36 0.25
N LYS A 22 4.87 1.39 1.57
CA LYS A 22 3.75 2.09 2.22
C LYS A 22 3.76 3.59 1.93
N SER A 23 4.92 4.24 2.06
CA SER A 23 5.05 5.69 1.87
C SER A 23 4.88 6.09 0.40
N ILE A 24 5.29 5.24 -0.54
CA ILE A 24 5.03 5.42 -1.98
C ILE A 24 3.53 5.26 -2.25
N SER A 25 2.87 4.24 -1.67
CA SER A 25 1.44 4.02 -1.88
C SER A 25 0.60 5.18 -1.35
N HIS A 26 0.89 5.71 -0.16
CA HIS A 26 0.22 6.92 0.32
C HIS A 26 0.39 8.11 -0.65
N ARG A 27 1.63 8.39 -1.05
CA ARG A 27 1.94 9.53 -1.93
C ARG A 27 1.32 9.38 -3.31
N ALA A 28 1.36 8.19 -3.90
CA ALA A 28 0.76 7.91 -5.19
C ALA A 28 -0.75 8.22 -5.15
N ALA A 29 -1.48 7.71 -4.16
CA ALA A 29 -2.91 7.99 -4.02
C ALA A 29 -3.21 9.49 -3.84
N ILE A 30 -2.45 10.17 -2.98
CA ILE A 30 -2.64 11.60 -2.71
C ILE A 30 -2.35 12.44 -3.97
N PHE A 31 -1.21 12.22 -4.63
CA PHE A 31 -0.87 12.99 -5.84
C PHE A 31 -1.85 12.71 -6.99
N SER A 32 -2.27 11.46 -7.18
CA SER A 32 -3.30 11.13 -8.17
C SER A 32 -4.63 11.81 -7.89
N SER A 33 -5.01 12.01 -6.62
CA SER A 33 -6.23 12.73 -6.27
C SER A 33 -6.21 14.23 -6.59
N LEU A 34 -5.02 14.79 -6.79
CA LEU A 34 -4.82 16.21 -7.12
C LEU A 34 -4.55 16.44 -8.61
N ALA A 35 -4.26 15.38 -9.36
CA ALA A 35 -3.97 15.46 -10.79
C ALA A 35 -5.26 15.71 -11.60
N GLU A 36 -5.11 16.41 -12.73
CA GLU A 36 -6.19 16.54 -13.70
C GLU A 36 -6.31 15.26 -14.55
N GLY A 37 -7.54 14.80 -14.77
CA GLY A 37 -7.83 13.61 -15.57
C GLY A 37 -7.75 12.31 -14.78
N GLU A 38 -7.41 11.21 -15.47
CA GLU A 38 -7.34 9.86 -14.90
C GLU A 38 -5.90 9.48 -14.56
N SER A 39 -5.69 8.92 -13.36
CA SER A 39 -4.42 8.33 -12.94
C SER A 39 -4.57 6.83 -12.73
N ARG A 40 -3.62 6.05 -13.24
CA ARG A 40 -3.55 4.59 -13.02
C ARG A 40 -2.32 4.26 -12.18
N ILE A 41 -2.53 3.62 -11.03
CA ILE A 41 -1.46 3.20 -10.11
C ILE A 41 -1.34 1.68 -10.16
N SER A 42 -0.15 1.17 -10.46
CA SER A 42 0.15 -0.26 -10.38
C SER A 42 0.95 -0.59 -9.11
N ASN A 43 0.85 -1.83 -8.65
CA ASN A 43 1.55 -2.32 -7.46
C ASN A 43 1.29 -1.44 -6.22
N TYR A 44 0.02 -1.09 -5.98
CA TYR A 44 -0.38 -0.36 -4.78
C TYR A 44 -0.35 -1.27 -3.55
N LEU A 45 0.19 -0.79 -2.43
CA LEU A 45 0.17 -1.56 -1.18
C LEU A 45 -1.22 -1.48 -0.54
N PHE A 46 -1.94 -2.59 -0.46
CA PHE A 46 -3.22 -2.70 0.25
C PHE A 46 -3.06 -3.04 1.75
N ALA A 47 -2.12 -2.35 2.42
CA ALA A 47 -2.03 -2.37 3.87
C ALA A 47 -3.13 -1.49 4.49
N GLU A 48 -3.51 -1.75 5.74
CA GLU A 48 -4.60 -1.06 6.43
C GLU A 48 -4.51 0.47 6.33
N ASP A 49 -3.33 1.03 6.57
CA ASP A 49 -3.12 2.49 6.49
C ASP A 49 -3.30 3.05 5.08
N CYS A 50 -2.86 2.33 4.06
CA CYS A 50 -3.01 2.73 2.67
C CYS A 50 -4.48 2.61 2.22
N VAL A 51 -5.18 1.55 2.63
CA VAL A 51 -6.62 1.41 2.44
C VAL A 51 -7.38 2.56 3.12
N ASN A 52 -6.98 2.94 4.33
CA ASN A 52 -7.57 4.08 5.03
C ASN A 52 -7.32 5.41 4.29
N THR A 53 -6.18 5.55 3.61
CA THR A 53 -5.93 6.71 2.73
C THR A 53 -6.90 6.73 1.56
N LEU A 54 -7.10 5.61 0.87
CA LEU A 54 -8.09 5.52 -0.21
C LEU A 54 -9.51 5.80 0.29
N ARG A 55 -9.87 5.33 1.49
CA ARG A 55 -11.18 5.62 2.12
C ARG A 55 -11.38 7.11 2.36
N VAL A 56 -10.39 7.79 2.95
CA VAL A 56 -10.45 9.25 3.18
C VAL A 56 -10.60 9.99 1.86
N LEU A 57 -9.82 9.63 0.83
CA LEU A 57 -9.92 10.25 -0.49
C LEU A 57 -11.30 10.01 -1.13
N LYS A 58 -11.84 8.78 -1.04
CA LYS A 58 -13.22 8.47 -1.46
C LYS A 58 -14.24 9.35 -0.72
N SER A 59 -14.09 9.52 0.60
CA SER A 59 -14.96 10.40 1.42
C SER A 59 -14.85 11.88 1.06
N LEU A 60 -13.70 12.32 0.52
CA LEU A 60 -13.49 13.68 0.01
C LEU A 60 -14.00 13.86 -1.44
N GLY A 61 -14.60 12.82 -2.05
CA GLY A 61 -15.21 12.88 -3.37
C GLY A 61 -14.33 12.41 -4.52
N VAL A 62 -13.14 11.88 -4.24
CA VAL A 62 -12.26 11.31 -5.28
C VAL A 62 -12.87 10.00 -5.77
N LYS A 63 -13.06 9.88 -7.09
CA LYS A 63 -13.48 8.61 -7.72
C LYS A 63 -12.27 7.69 -7.80
N ILE A 64 -12.37 6.53 -7.17
CA ILE A 64 -11.30 5.52 -7.14
C ILE A 64 -11.92 4.18 -7.47
N GLU A 65 -11.41 3.56 -8.52
CA GLU A 65 -11.78 2.23 -8.99
C GLU A 65 -10.63 1.26 -8.76
N GLU A 66 -10.95 0.03 -8.38
CA GLU A 66 -10.00 -1.05 -8.12
C GLU A 66 -10.23 -2.12 -9.19
N GLU A 67 -9.25 -2.31 -10.07
CA GLU A 67 -9.22 -3.34 -11.13
C GLU A 67 -8.34 -4.53 -10.74
#